data_AF-A0A9E4MGF0-F1
#
_entry.id   AF-A0A9E4MGF0-F1
#
_cell.length_a   1.000
_cell.length_b   1.000
_cell.length_c   1.000
_cell.angle_alpha   90.00
_cell.angle_beta   90.00
_cell.angle_gamma   90.00
#
_symmetry.space_group_name_H-M   'P 1'
#
loop_
_entity.id
_entity.type
_entity.pdbx_description
1 polymer ?
#
loop_
_entity_poly.entity_id
_entity_poly.type
_entity_poly.pdbx_seq_one_letter_code
_entity_poly.pdbx_strand_id
1 'polypeptide(L)'
;MTGSTGRATGPVAQTARIDSIDVLRGFALLGILVMNIQLFAMPEAAYYNPTAYGDLEGANLYVWLGGRLLADQKFMTIFSMLFGAGIVLMTTRAEARGETRRVHYRRMGWLAVIGLLHAHLLWAGDILFLYAVCGILVYPFRGLPPGRLLVLGTATVAVASAVFAGLQASLPSWPEDA
;
A
#
# COMPACT_ATOMS: atom_id res chain seq x y z
N MET A 1 35.03 27.90 -27.94
CA MET A 1 33.73 27.27 -28.27
C MET A 1 33.54 26.05 -27.37
N THR A 2 32.97 26.24 -26.18
CA THR A 2 32.71 25.17 -25.21
C THR A 2 31.23 24.80 -25.27
N GLY A 3 30.93 23.64 -25.85
CA GLY A 3 29.56 23.13 -25.94
C GLY A 3 29.04 22.70 -24.58
N SER A 4 27.97 23.33 -24.12
CA SER A 4 27.25 22.93 -22.91
C SER A 4 26.54 21.60 -23.17
N THR A 5 26.95 20.52 -22.49
CA THR A 5 26.19 19.28 -22.43
C THR A 5 24.97 19.49 -21.52
N GLY A 6 23.84 19.85 -22.13
CA GLY A 6 22.56 19.93 -21.46
C GLY A 6 22.22 18.58 -20.81
N ARG A 7 22.09 18.56 -19.47
CA ARG A 7 21.52 17.42 -18.75
C ARG A 7 20.09 17.21 -19.25
N ALA A 8 19.86 16.14 -20.00
CA ALA A 8 18.52 15.76 -20.43
C ALA A 8 17.65 15.41 -19.22
N THR A 9 16.79 16.35 -18.81
CA THR A 9 15.73 16.18 -17.81
C THR A 9 14.50 15.52 -18.43
N GLY A 10 14.69 14.47 -19.22
CA GLY A 10 13.61 13.73 -19.87
C GLY A 10 12.99 12.66 -18.95
N PRO A 11 11.70 12.29 -19.17
CA PRO A 11 11.12 11.10 -18.57
C PRO A 11 11.99 9.88 -18.83
N VAL A 12 11.97 8.89 -17.92
CA VAL A 12 12.70 7.62 -18.12
C VAL A 12 12.28 7.00 -19.45
N ALA A 13 13.26 6.75 -20.33
CA ALA A 13 13.06 6.11 -21.62
C ALA A 13 12.31 4.78 -21.42
N GLN A 14 11.31 4.53 -22.26
CA GLN A 14 10.37 3.40 -22.15
C GLN A 14 11.08 2.05 -22.09
N THR A 15 12.20 1.91 -22.79
CA THR A 15 13.08 0.73 -22.82
C THR A 15 13.74 0.38 -21.48
N ALA A 16 13.71 1.28 -20.50
CA ALA A 16 14.24 1.02 -19.16
C ALA A 16 13.14 0.60 -18.17
N ARG A 17 11.86 0.46 -18.56
CA ARG A 17 10.80 -0.01 -17.65
C ARG A 17 10.70 -1.53 -17.62
N ILE A 18 10.23 -2.04 -16.50
CA ILE A 18 9.94 -3.46 -16.32
C ILE A 18 8.43 -3.59 -16.52
N ASP A 19 8.01 -3.94 -17.73
CA ASP A 19 6.60 -3.94 -18.12
C ASP A 19 5.76 -4.86 -17.23
N SER A 20 6.31 -5.99 -16.79
CA SER A 20 5.64 -6.91 -15.87
C SER A 20 5.29 -6.28 -14.52
N ILE A 21 6.12 -5.38 -13.99
CA ILE A 21 5.84 -4.67 -12.73
C ILE A 21 4.72 -3.66 -12.94
N ASP A 22 4.72 -2.95 -14.07
CA ASP A 22 3.71 -1.94 -14.35
C ASP A 22 2.33 -2.57 -14.61
N VAL A 23 2.28 -3.70 -15.34
CA VAL A 23 1.05 -4.49 -15.54
C VAL A 23 0.51 -5.01 -14.21
N LEU A 24 1.38 -5.56 -13.36
CA LEU A 24 0.96 -6.14 -12.08
C LEU A 24 0.46 -5.06 -11.10
N ARG A 25 0.97 -3.82 -11.17
CA ARG A 25 0.38 -2.68 -10.44
C ARG A 25 -1.02 -2.36 -10.94
N GLY A 26 -1.20 -2.26 -12.25
CA GLY A 26 -2.52 -2.01 -12.85
C GLY A 26 -3.53 -3.08 -12.45
N PHE A 27 -3.13 -4.34 -12.51
CA PHE A 27 -3.96 -5.46 -12.07
C PHE A 27 -4.31 -5.40 -10.58
N ALA A 28 -3.34 -5.06 -9.72
CA ALA A 28 -3.60 -4.89 -8.29
C ALA A 28 -4.58 -3.74 -8.02
N LEU A 29 -4.47 -2.62 -8.73
CA LEU A 29 -5.41 -1.49 -8.61
C LEU A 29 -6.83 -1.89 -9.02
N LEU A 30 -7.01 -2.69 -10.06
CA LEU A 30 -8.32 -3.21 -10.46
C LEU A 30 -8.93 -4.09 -9.34
N GLY A 31 -8.13 -4.93 -8.70
CA GLY A 31 -8.61 -5.74 -7.58
C GLY A 31 -9.00 -4.89 -6.35
N ILE A 32 -8.24 -3.85 -6.04
CA ILE A 32 -8.57 -2.88 -4.97
C ILE A 32 -9.88 -2.15 -5.30
N LEU A 33 -10.09 -1.78 -6.57
CA LEU A 33 -11.32 -1.13 -7.03
C LEU A 33 -12.56 -2.01 -6.77
N VAL A 34 -12.49 -3.32 -7.05
CA VAL A 34 -13.62 -4.25 -6.82
C VAL A 34 -14.03 -4.25 -5.35
N MET A 35 -13.07 -4.27 -4.43
CA MET A 35 -13.36 -4.24 -2.99
C MET A 35 -13.91 -2.88 -2.53
N ASN A 36 -13.39 -1.77 -3.08
CA ASN A 36 -13.91 -0.44 -2.76
C ASN A 36 -15.35 -0.26 -3.27
N ILE A 37 -15.72 -0.82 -4.43
CA ILE A 37 -17.11 -0.78 -4.91
C ILE A 37 -18.06 -1.42 -3.89
N GLN A 38 -17.70 -2.57 -3.31
CA GLN A 38 -18.52 -3.20 -2.28
C GLN A 38 -18.63 -2.33 -1.03
N LEU A 39 -17.52 -1.73 -0.61
CA LEU A 39 -17.46 -0.87 0.58
C LEU A 39 -18.30 0.42 0.42
N PHE A 40 -18.36 1.00 -0.79
CA PHE A 40 -19.20 2.17 -1.06
C PHE A 40 -20.66 1.82 -1.36
N ALA A 41 -20.94 0.61 -1.81
CA ALA A 41 -22.29 0.17 -2.16
C ALA A 41 -23.10 -0.37 -0.96
N MET A 42 -22.42 -0.79 0.12
CA MET A 42 -23.04 -1.43 1.27
C MET A 42 -22.63 -0.76 2.59
N PRO A 43 -23.42 -0.90 3.67
CA PRO A 43 -23.00 -0.44 5.00
C PRO A 43 -21.70 -1.11 5.43
N GLU A 44 -20.85 -0.40 6.18
CA GLU A 44 -19.56 -0.94 6.65
C GLU A 44 -19.71 -2.24 7.44
N ALA A 45 -20.80 -2.39 8.20
CA ALA A 45 -21.13 -3.62 8.92
C ALA A 45 -21.29 -4.83 7.98
N ALA A 46 -21.79 -4.62 6.75
CA ALA A 46 -21.96 -5.66 5.73
C ALA A 46 -20.63 -6.20 5.20
N TYR A 47 -19.57 -5.39 5.30
CA TYR A 47 -18.23 -5.79 4.88
C TYR A 47 -17.69 -6.93 5.76
N TYR A 48 -17.92 -6.84 7.07
CA TYR A 48 -17.47 -7.83 8.05
C TYR A 48 -18.52 -8.92 8.33
N ASN A 49 -19.79 -8.55 8.31
CA ASN A 49 -20.89 -9.47 8.50
C ASN A 49 -21.89 -9.37 7.34
N PRO A 50 -21.87 -10.30 6.39
CA PRO A 50 -22.79 -10.27 5.25
C PRO A 50 -24.27 -10.38 5.63
N THR A 51 -24.61 -10.92 6.82
CA THR A 51 -26.01 -10.93 7.32
C THR A 51 -26.49 -9.57 7.79
N ALA A 52 -25.58 -8.59 7.98
CA ALA A 52 -25.93 -7.24 8.38
C ALA A 52 -26.61 -6.44 7.25
N TYR A 53 -26.49 -6.90 5.99
CA TYR A 53 -27.15 -6.27 4.85
C TYR A 53 -27.42 -7.29 3.73
N GLY A 54 -28.64 -7.78 3.67
CA GLY A 54 -29.11 -8.72 2.64
C GLY A 54 -29.12 -10.18 3.10
N ASP A 55 -29.51 -11.06 2.18
CA ASP A 55 -29.60 -12.50 2.41
C ASP A 55 -28.37 -13.23 1.82
N LEU A 56 -27.87 -14.21 2.57
CA LEU A 56 -26.64 -14.97 2.29
C LEU A 56 -26.90 -16.23 1.46
N GLU A 57 -27.92 -16.21 0.61
CA GLU A 57 -28.34 -17.37 -0.14
C GLU A 57 -27.81 -17.38 -1.58
N GLY A 58 -27.45 -18.58 -2.07
CA GLY A 58 -27.10 -18.83 -3.46
C GLY A 58 -25.90 -18.04 -3.98
N ALA A 59 -26.10 -17.29 -5.07
CA ALA A 59 -25.04 -16.54 -5.77
C ALA A 59 -24.38 -15.47 -4.89
N ASN A 60 -25.12 -14.86 -3.95
CA ASN A 60 -24.59 -13.84 -3.05
C ASN A 60 -23.51 -14.39 -2.12
N LEU A 61 -23.69 -15.62 -1.62
CA LEU A 61 -22.69 -16.31 -0.80
C LEU A 61 -21.40 -16.56 -1.60
N TYR A 62 -21.51 -17.05 -2.82
CA TYR A 62 -20.32 -17.33 -3.65
C TYR A 62 -19.57 -16.06 -4.05
N VAL A 63 -20.28 -14.97 -4.35
CA VAL A 63 -19.67 -13.67 -4.65
C VAL A 63 -18.99 -13.09 -3.42
N TRP A 64 -19.64 -13.13 -2.25
CA TRP A 64 -19.06 -12.66 -1.00
C TRP A 64 -17.85 -13.50 -0.60
N LEU A 65 -17.98 -14.83 -0.62
CA LEU A 65 -16.90 -15.75 -0.27
C LEU A 65 -15.73 -15.64 -1.26
N GLY A 66 -16.01 -15.51 -2.57
CA GLY A 66 -14.98 -15.29 -3.59
C GLY A 66 -14.25 -13.96 -3.39
N GLY A 67 -14.97 -12.87 -3.11
CA GLY A 67 -14.37 -11.58 -2.78
C GLY A 67 -13.52 -11.63 -1.52
N ARG A 68 -14.04 -12.23 -0.45
CA ARG A 68 -13.34 -12.38 0.84
C ARG A 68 -12.09 -13.27 0.71
N LEU A 69 -12.19 -14.37 -0.02
CA LEU A 69 -11.09 -15.34 -0.13
C LEU A 69 -10.06 -14.99 -1.18
N LEU A 70 -10.39 -14.25 -2.24
CA LEU A 70 -9.48 -13.99 -3.37
C LEU A 70 -9.05 -12.54 -3.46
N ALA A 71 -9.88 -11.59 -3.03
CA ALA A 71 -9.62 -10.17 -3.26
C ALA A 71 -9.31 -9.40 -1.98
N ASP A 72 -10.01 -9.70 -0.88
CA ASP A 72 -9.85 -8.99 0.39
C ASP A 72 -8.40 -9.06 0.87
N GLN A 73 -7.82 -7.87 1.06
CA GLN A 73 -6.42 -7.57 1.38
C GLN A 73 -5.34 -8.13 0.45
N LYS A 74 -5.61 -9.11 -0.42
CA LYS A 74 -4.60 -9.74 -1.28
C LYS A 74 -4.07 -8.78 -2.35
N PHE A 75 -4.97 -8.06 -3.01
CA PHE A 75 -4.57 -7.06 -4.00
C PHE A 75 -3.83 -5.88 -3.36
N MET A 76 -4.22 -5.48 -2.15
CA MET A 76 -3.47 -4.50 -1.34
C MET A 76 -2.07 -5.02 -0.97
N THR A 77 -1.94 -6.31 -0.64
CA THR A 77 -0.64 -6.93 -0.33
C THR A 77 0.27 -6.95 -1.56
N ILE A 78 -0.24 -7.35 -2.73
CA ILE A 78 0.49 -7.30 -3.99
C ILE A 78 0.93 -5.85 -4.29
N PHE A 79 0.00 -4.90 -4.22
CA PHE A 79 0.29 -3.49 -4.45
C PHE A 79 1.36 -2.95 -3.49
N SER A 80 1.29 -3.30 -2.20
CA SER A 80 2.30 -2.96 -1.17
C SER A 80 3.69 -3.48 -1.52
N MET A 81 3.79 -4.76 -1.91
CA MET A 81 5.07 -5.34 -2.32
C MET A 81 5.66 -4.64 -3.55
N LEU A 82 4.81 -4.36 -4.55
CA LEU A 82 5.23 -3.68 -5.77
C LEU A 82 5.58 -2.21 -5.55
N PHE A 83 4.95 -1.56 -4.57
CA PHE A 83 5.30 -0.22 -4.14
C PHE A 83 6.70 -0.21 -3.50
N GLY A 84 6.99 -1.12 -2.57
CA GLY A 84 8.31 -1.30 -1.97
C GLY A 84 9.40 -1.61 -3.00
N ALA A 85 9.14 -2.56 -3.91
CA ALA A 85 10.04 -2.87 -5.03
C ALA A 85 10.25 -1.64 -5.94
N GLY A 86 9.21 -0.82 -6.13
CA GLY A 86 9.28 0.45 -6.84
C GLY A 86 10.24 1.46 -6.21
N ILE A 87 10.25 1.53 -4.88
CA ILE A 87 11.19 2.38 -4.13
C ILE A 87 12.61 1.92 -4.43
N VAL A 88 12.92 0.64 -4.25
CA VAL A 88 14.25 0.09 -4.51
C VAL A 88 14.68 0.37 -5.95
N LEU A 89 13.85 0.01 -6.93
CA LEU A 89 14.15 0.20 -8.35
C LEU A 89 14.35 1.66 -8.74
N MET A 90 13.52 2.57 -8.23
CA MET A 90 13.69 4.01 -8.43
C MET A 90 15.03 4.48 -7.85
N THR A 91 15.38 3.98 -6.67
CA THR A 91 16.56 4.42 -5.96
C THR A 91 17.85 3.96 -6.61
N THR A 92 17.92 2.70 -7.05
CA THR A 92 19.05 2.15 -7.81
C THR A 92 19.30 2.95 -9.10
N ARG A 93 18.23 3.38 -9.79
CA ARG A 93 18.35 4.19 -11.02
C ARG A 93 18.79 5.62 -10.76
N ALA A 94 18.33 6.23 -9.67
CA ALA A 94 18.67 7.60 -9.34
C ALA A 94 20.05 7.72 -8.67
N GLU A 95 20.59 6.63 -8.09
CA GLU A 95 21.95 6.59 -7.55
C GLU A 95 23.00 6.84 -8.63
N ALA A 96 22.76 6.35 -9.85
CA ALA A 96 23.57 6.68 -11.03
C ALA A 96 23.59 8.19 -11.37
N ARG A 97 22.72 9.00 -10.76
CA ARG A 97 22.58 10.45 -11.01
C ARG A 97 22.83 11.33 -9.77
N GLY A 98 23.13 10.75 -8.61
CA GLY A 98 23.50 11.48 -7.38
C GLY A 98 22.37 12.25 -6.65
N GLU A 99 21.12 12.22 -7.12
CA GLU A 99 20.00 13.01 -6.55
C GLU A 99 18.89 12.16 -5.88
N THR A 100 19.18 10.90 -5.58
CA THR A 100 18.18 9.88 -5.17
C THR A 100 17.30 10.27 -3.99
N ARG A 101 17.87 10.94 -2.99
CA ARG A 101 17.17 11.28 -1.75
C ARG A 101 16.11 12.35 -1.96
N ARG A 102 16.50 13.44 -2.61
CA ARG A 102 15.60 14.57 -2.88
C ARG A 102 14.42 14.14 -3.75
N VAL A 103 14.66 13.32 -4.78
CA VAL A 103 13.59 12.83 -5.65
C VAL A 103 12.60 11.93 -4.91
N HIS A 104 13.09 11.02 -4.05
CA HIS A 104 12.24 10.13 -3.27
C HIS A 104 11.35 10.89 -2.29
N TYR A 105 11.93 11.72 -1.42
CA TYR A 105 11.16 12.45 -0.41
C TYR A 105 10.20 13.46 -1.03
N ARG A 106 10.55 14.09 -2.17
CA ARG A 106 9.62 14.95 -2.89
C ARG A 106 8.43 14.17 -3.44
N ARG A 107 8.66 12.98 -4.00
CA ARG A 107 7.58 12.11 -4.50
C ARG A 107 6.66 11.65 -3.36
N MET A 108 7.24 11.20 -2.25
CA MET A 108 6.46 10.79 -1.08
C MET A 108 5.74 11.97 -0.43
N GLY A 109 6.34 13.16 -0.40
CA GLY A 109 5.68 14.38 0.08
C GLY A 109 4.44 14.74 -0.75
N TRP A 110 4.55 14.71 -2.08
CA TRP A 110 3.38 14.90 -2.94
C TRP A 110 2.32 13.81 -2.77
N LEU A 111 2.74 12.55 -2.63
CA LEU A 111 1.83 11.44 -2.37
C LEU A 111 1.10 11.63 -1.02
N ALA A 112 1.78 12.10 0.01
CA ALA A 112 1.19 12.40 1.32
C ALA A 112 0.19 13.56 1.23
N VAL A 113 0.51 14.63 0.51
CA VAL A 113 -0.42 15.76 0.31
C VAL A 113 -1.68 15.29 -0.42
N ILE A 114 -1.52 14.53 -1.50
CA ILE A 114 -2.66 13.98 -2.25
C ILE A 114 -3.48 13.04 -1.36
N GLY A 115 -2.82 12.18 -0.58
CA GLY A 115 -3.48 11.29 0.37
C GLY A 115 -4.25 12.05 1.45
N LEU A 116 -3.70 13.11 2.03
CA LEU A 116 -4.39 13.95 3.00
C LEU A 116 -5.62 14.64 2.40
N LEU A 117 -5.49 15.19 1.19
CA LEU A 117 -6.61 15.79 0.49
C LEU A 117 -7.69 14.74 0.18
N HIS A 118 -7.30 13.54 -0.27
CA HIS A 118 -8.22 12.45 -0.53
C HIS A 118 -8.92 11.98 0.77
N ALA A 119 -8.17 11.79 1.85
CA ALA A 119 -8.70 11.37 3.15
C ALA A 119 -9.73 12.35 3.71
N HIS A 120 -9.53 13.66 3.50
CA HIS A 120 -10.37 14.70 4.06
C HIS A 120 -11.53 15.12 3.14
N LEU A 121 -11.34 15.10 1.82
CA LEU A 121 -12.32 15.59 0.85
C LEU A 121 -13.18 14.49 0.23
N LEU A 122 -12.67 13.25 0.15
CA LEU A 122 -13.33 12.17 -0.58
C LEU A 122 -13.77 11.04 0.35
N TRP A 123 -12.84 10.42 1.08
CA TRP A 123 -13.13 9.24 1.89
C TRP A 123 -12.03 8.90 2.90
N ALA A 124 -12.43 8.54 4.13
CA ALA A 124 -11.53 8.31 5.26
C ALA A 124 -10.61 7.06 5.13
N GLY A 125 -10.88 6.13 4.21
CA GLY A 125 -10.03 4.93 4.02
C GLY A 125 -8.88 5.14 3.03
N ASP A 126 -8.30 6.33 2.98
CA ASP A 126 -7.18 6.65 2.10
C ASP A 126 -5.95 5.75 2.35
N ILE A 127 -5.49 5.10 1.29
CA ILE A 127 -4.28 4.28 1.32
C ILE A 127 -3.04 5.10 0.93
N LEU A 128 -3.19 6.22 0.21
CA LEU A 128 -2.06 6.96 -0.36
C LEU A 128 -1.19 7.58 0.73
N PHE A 129 -1.80 8.18 1.74
CA PHE A 129 -1.11 8.80 2.87
C PHE A 129 -0.32 7.76 3.66
N LEU A 130 -0.95 6.62 3.97
CA LEU A 130 -0.29 5.51 4.65
C LEU A 130 0.94 5.04 3.87
N TYR A 131 0.81 4.86 2.55
CA TYR A 131 1.90 4.43 1.69
C TYR A 131 3.01 5.49 1.60
N ALA A 132 2.67 6.78 1.62
CA ALA A 132 3.64 7.85 1.65
C ALA A 132 4.47 7.83 2.95
N VAL A 133 3.81 7.67 4.10
CA VAL A 133 4.47 7.54 5.41
C VAL A 133 5.34 6.29 5.45
N CYS A 134 4.81 5.14 5.06
CA CYS A 134 5.58 3.90 4.96
C CYS A 134 6.78 4.08 4.02
N GLY A 135 6.60 4.71 2.85
CA GLY A 135 7.65 4.98 1.87
C GLY A 135 8.77 5.89 2.40
N ILE A 136 8.44 6.83 3.29
CA ILE A 136 9.41 7.68 4.01
C ILE A 136 10.18 6.86 5.05
N LEU A 137 9.48 6.01 5.80
CA LEU A 137 10.06 5.19 6.87
C LEU A 137 10.95 4.06 6.36
N VAL A 138 10.57 3.39 5.28
CA VAL A 138 11.33 2.24 4.73
C VAL A 138 12.57 2.67 3.95
N TYR A 139 12.60 3.91 3.45
CA TYR A 139 13.69 4.45 2.65
C TYR A 139 15.10 4.24 3.25
N PRO A 140 15.38 4.57 4.53
CA PRO A 140 16.71 4.34 5.12
C PRO A 140 17.13 2.86 5.15
N PHE A 141 16.18 1.93 5.18
CA PHE A 141 16.45 0.49 5.27
C PHE A 141 16.77 -0.14 3.91
N ARG A 142 16.55 0.56 2.80
CA ARG A 142 16.69 0.02 1.43
C ARG A 142 18.07 -0.59 1.11
N GLY A 143 19.13 -0.12 1.78
CA GLY A 143 20.50 -0.57 1.55
C GLY A 143 20.89 -1.79 2.37
N LEU A 144 19.99 -2.29 3.22
CA LEU A 144 20.24 -3.48 4.03
C LEU A 144 20.19 -4.75 3.17
N PRO A 145 20.95 -5.79 3.56
CA PRO A 145 20.90 -7.08 2.87
C PRO A 145 19.49 -7.70 3.00
N PRO A 146 19.04 -8.48 1.99
CA PRO A 146 17.69 -9.06 1.96
C PRO A 146 17.32 -9.82 3.23
N GLY A 147 18.26 -10.56 3.83
CA GLY A 147 18.02 -11.29 5.08
C GLY A 147 17.63 -10.39 6.26
N ARG A 148 18.24 -9.20 6.38
CA ARG A 148 17.88 -8.23 7.44
C ARG A 148 16.53 -7.58 7.17
N LEU A 149 16.21 -7.32 5.90
CA LEU A 149 14.89 -6.82 5.51
C LEU A 149 13.79 -7.82 5.83
N LEU A 150 14.04 -9.12 5.60
CA LEU A 150 13.11 -10.19 5.98
C LEU A 150 12.92 -10.25 7.49
N VAL A 151 14.00 -10.22 8.27
CA VAL A 151 13.91 -10.21 9.75
C VAL A 151 13.16 -8.97 10.26
N LEU A 152 13.41 -7.79 9.68
CA LEU A 152 12.71 -6.56 10.09
C LEU A 152 11.22 -6.63 9.72
N GLY A 153 10.89 -7.15 8.53
CA GLY A 153 9.52 -7.38 8.09
C GLY A 153 8.77 -8.39 8.97
N THR A 154 9.40 -9.53 9.28
CA THR A 154 8.78 -10.53 10.17
C THR A 154 8.68 -10.03 11.60
N ALA A 155 9.67 -9.29 12.10
CA ALA A 155 9.62 -8.70 13.44
C ALA A 155 8.50 -7.66 13.56
N THR A 156 8.33 -6.79 12.56
CA THR A 156 7.23 -5.79 12.56
C THR A 156 5.86 -6.46 12.55
N VAL A 157 5.67 -7.53 11.76
CA VAL A 157 4.44 -8.34 11.78
C VAL A 157 4.25 -9.03 13.14
N ALA A 158 5.30 -9.63 13.70
CA ALA A 158 5.21 -10.32 14.99
C ALA A 158 4.87 -9.35 16.13
N VAL A 159 5.46 -8.16 16.15
CA VAL A 159 5.15 -7.11 17.14
C VAL A 159 3.70 -6.64 16.98
N ALA A 160 3.24 -6.37 15.76
CA ALA A 160 1.86 -5.96 15.52
C ALA A 160 0.86 -7.04 15.99
N SER A 161 1.13 -8.31 15.69
CA SER A 161 0.32 -9.44 16.13
C SER A 161 0.32 -9.60 17.64
N ALA A 162 1.48 -9.45 18.29
CA ALA A 162 1.59 -9.53 19.75
C ALA A 162 0.84 -8.39 20.45
N VAL A 163 0.94 -7.17 19.94
CA VAL A 163 0.17 -6.01 20.44
C VAL A 163 -1.32 -6.26 20.29
N PHE A 164 -1.77 -6.74 19.13
CA PHE A 164 -3.18 -7.04 18.90
C PHE A 164 -3.70 -8.14 19.83
N ALA A 165 -2.95 -9.23 19.97
CA ALA A 165 -3.29 -10.31 20.90
C ALA A 165 -3.30 -9.84 22.36
N GLY A 166 -2.34 -9.00 22.75
CA GLY A 166 -2.29 -8.40 24.09
C GLY A 166 -3.47 -7.48 24.37
N LEU A 167 -3.85 -6.63 23.40
CA LEU A 167 -5.02 -5.78 23.50
C LEU A 167 -6.29 -6.63 23.68
N GLN A 168 -6.45 -7.66 22.85
CA GLN A 168 -7.58 -8.57 22.92
C GLN A 168 -7.65 -9.33 24.26
N ALA A 169 -6.51 -9.77 24.78
CA ALA A 169 -6.41 -10.39 26.10
C ALA A 169 -6.71 -9.41 27.26
N SER A 170 -6.49 -8.11 27.05
CA SER A 170 -6.80 -7.06 28.03
C SER A 170 -8.25 -6.58 28.01
N LEU A 171 -9.02 -6.86 26.94
CA LEU A 171 -10.43 -6.44 26.83
C LEU A 171 -11.29 -6.86 28.03
N PRO A 172 -11.17 -8.08 28.60
CA PRO A 172 -11.96 -8.48 29.76
C PRO A 172 -11.63 -7.72 31.06
N SER A 173 -10.49 -7.03 31.11
CA SER A 173 -10.07 -6.26 32.29
C SER A 173 -10.31 -4.76 32.14
N TRP A 174 -10.98 -4.32 31.07
CA TRP A 174 -11.36 -2.92 30.89
C TRP A 174 -12.66 -2.62 31.64
N PRO A 175 -12.75 -1.49 32.37
CA PRO A 175 -14.00 -1.08 33.00
C PRO A 175 -15.08 -0.86 31.92
N GLU A 176 -16.30 -1.32 32.19
CA GLU A 176 -17.45 -1.24 31.25
C GLU A 176 -18.01 0.19 31.11
N ASP A 177 -17.49 1.11 31.92
CA ASP A 177 -18.00 2.44 32.20
C ASP A 177 -17.10 3.59 31.67
N ALA A 178 -16.15 3.30 30.76
CA ALA A 178 -15.30 4.29 30.09
C ALA A 178 -15.77 4.66 28.67
#